data_AF-A0A0S8EED8-F1
#
_entry.id   AF-A0A0S8EED8-F1
#
_cell.length_a   1.000
_cell.length_b   1.000
_cell.length_c   1.000
_cell.angle_alpha   90.00
_cell.angle_beta   90.00
_cell.angle_gamma   90.00
#
_symmetry.space_group_name_H-M   'P 1'
#
loop_
_entity.id
_entity.type
_entity.pdbx_description
1 polymer ?
#
loop_
_entity_poly.entity_id
_entity_poly.type
_entity_poly.pdbx_seq_one_letter_code
_entity_poly.pdbx_strand_id
1 'polypeptide(L)'
;VSYRLYELVKCYTAPGDHALWFMYEPVLISKKSWNKLNKKQQDALMAASKKAEDYFVGEAKKIDDKAVDAFKKAGVQVVTMNAKQFDEWLTLAKATSYKKFEEKVPGGKELLDKALAVK
;
A
#
# COMPACT_ATOMS: atom_id res chain seq x y z
N VAL A 1 13.08 -7.74 4.72
CA VAL A 1 12.74 -6.76 5.79
C VAL A 1 13.84 -5.72 5.86
N SER A 2 13.57 -4.48 5.44
CA SER A 2 14.59 -3.46 5.17
C SER A 2 15.06 -2.72 6.42
N TYR A 3 14.15 -2.08 7.16
CA TYR A 3 14.49 -1.23 8.31
C TYR A 3 14.79 -1.98 9.60
N ARG A 4 14.70 -3.32 9.60
CA ARG A 4 15.01 -4.18 10.76
C ARG A 4 14.27 -3.78 12.05
N LEU A 5 13.03 -3.28 11.93
CA LEU A 5 12.25 -2.80 13.07
C LEU A 5 12.02 -3.85 14.16
N TYR A 6 12.12 -5.14 13.82
CA TYR A 6 12.09 -6.25 14.78
C TYR A 6 13.17 -6.18 15.88
N GLU A 7 14.19 -5.34 15.73
CA GLU A 7 15.23 -5.10 16.76
C GLU A 7 14.78 -4.13 17.86
N LEU A 8 13.73 -3.35 17.59
CA LEU A 8 13.33 -2.21 18.43
C LEU A 8 11.95 -2.38 19.05
N VAL A 9 11.12 -3.26 18.49
CA VAL A 9 9.73 -3.42 18.92
C VAL A 9 9.49 -4.75 19.63
N LYS A 10 8.49 -4.78 20.50
CA LYS A 10 8.07 -5.99 21.23
C LYS A 10 6.84 -6.67 20.61
N CYS A 11 6.05 -5.94 19.83
CA CYS A 11 4.85 -6.43 19.17
C CYS A 11 4.79 -5.98 17.71
N TYR A 12 4.20 -6.81 16.86
CA TYR A 12 3.93 -6.54 15.46
C TYR A 12 2.54 -7.05 15.08
N THR A 13 1.67 -6.14 14.62
CA THR A 13 0.40 -6.52 14.00
C THR A 13 0.64 -6.78 12.52
N ALA A 14 0.66 -8.05 12.15
CA ALA A 14 0.81 -8.48 10.77
C ALA A 14 -0.44 -8.18 9.94
N PRO A 15 -0.33 -8.07 8.60
CA PRO A 15 -1.45 -7.77 7.71
C PRO A 15 -2.64 -8.74 7.92
N GLY A 16 -2.36 -10.05 7.94
CA GLY A 16 -3.39 -11.09 8.05
C GLY A 16 -4.44 -10.98 6.93
N ASP A 17 -5.65 -11.46 7.20
CA ASP A 17 -6.78 -11.38 6.27
C ASP A 17 -7.49 -10.02 6.29
N HIS A 18 -7.14 -9.16 7.26
CA HIS A 18 -7.84 -7.91 7.55
C HIS A 18 -6.87 -6.72 7.62
N ALA A 19 -5.95 -6.62 6.66
CA ALA A 19 -4.99 -5.52 6.63
C ALA A 19 -5.68 -4.17 6.42
N LEU A 20 -5.35 -3.18 7.26
CA LEU A 20 -5.89 -1.82 7.14
C LEU A 20 -5.06 -0.91 6.26
N TRP A 21 -3.75 -1.12 6.27
CA TRP A 21 -2.80 -0.17 5.73
C TRP A 21 -2.31 -0.65 4.37
N PHE A 22 -2.80 0.00 3.32
CA PHE A 22 -2.31 -0.13 1.95
C PHE A 22 -1.81 1.23 1.50
N MET A 23 -0.55 1.31 1.10
CA MET A 23 0.05 2.52 0.57
C MET A 23 0.34 2.37 -0.92
N TYR A 24 -0.07 3.38 -1.69
CA TYR A 24 0.25 3.46 -3.09
C TYR A 24 1.65 4.08 -3.24
N GLU A 25 2.64 3.25 -3.58
CA GLU A 25 4.06 3.61 -3.71
C GLU A 25 4.55 3.51 -5.17
N PRO A 26 4.05 4.35 -6.10
CA PRO A 26 4.41 4.25 -7.51
C PRO A 26 5.82 4.76 -7.80
N VAL A 27 6.44 4.20 -8.84
CA VAL A 27 7.61 4.82 -9.46
C VAL A 27 7.13 5.94 -10.39
N LEU A 28 7.59 7.15 -10.12
CA LEU A 28 7.20 8.34 -10.88
C LEU A 28 8.35 8.84 -11.76
N ILE A 29 8.00 9.44 -12.89
CA ILE A 29 8.93 10.16 -13.76
C ILE A 29 8.50 11.62 -13.90
N SER A 30 9.46 12.54 -13.95
CA SER A 30 9.19 13.94 -14.25
C SER A 30 8.53 14.08 -15.63
N LYS A 31 7.39 14.79 -15.68
CA LYS A 31 6.68 15.07 -16.93
C LYS A 31 7.53 15.81 -17.96
N LYS A 32 8.43 16.71 -17.50
CA LYS A 32 9.36 17.42 -18.39
C LYS A 32 10.35 16.47 -19.05
N SER A 33 10.86 15.48 -18.30
CA SER A 33 11.77 14.47 -18.84
C SER A 33 11.03 13.53 -19.78
N TRP A 34 9.85 13.06 -19.39
CA TRP A 34 8.99 12.21 -20.20
C TRP A 34 8.68 12.81 -21.58
N ASN A 35 8.34 14.10 -21.62
CA ASN A 35 7.99 14.80 -22.86
C ASN A 35 9.17 15.00 -23.83
N LYS A 36 10.42 14.85 -23.35
CA LYS A 36 11.62 14.92 -24.20
C LYS A 36 11.97 13.57 -24.83
N LEU A 37 11.39 12.49 -24.33
CA LEU A 37 11.62 11.16 -24.88
C LEU A 37 10.90 11.03 -26.22
N ASN A 38 11.50 10.29 -27.14
CA ASN A 38 10.80 9.89 -28.35
C ASN A 38 9.81 8.75 -28.03
N LYS A 39 8.92 8.46 -28.99
CA LYS A 39 7.87 7.44 -28.82
C LYS A 39 8.43 6.06 -28.47
N LYS A 40 9.53 5.63 -29.11
CA LYS A 40 10.16 4.32 -28.83
C LYS A 40 10.64 4.22 -27.37
N GLN A 41 11.21 5.29 -26.82
CA GLN A 41 11.66 5.34 -25.43
C GLN A 41 10.48 5.34 -24.44
N GLN A 42 9.43 6.11 -24.74
CA GLN A 42 8.20 6.11 -23.93
C GLN A 42 7.56 4.72 -23.90
N ASP A 43 7.45 4.06 -25.04
CA ASP A 43 6.87 2.72 -25.14
C ASP A 43 7.70 1.68 -24.40
N ALA A 44 9.04 1.76 -24.48
CA ALA A 44 9.93 0.90 -23.74
C ALA A 44 9.77 1.07 -22.22
N LEU A 45 9.64 2.30 -21.73
CA LEU A 45 9.40 2.56 -20.30
C LEU A 45 8.04 2.04 -19.84
N MET A 46 6.96 2.27 -20.60
CA MET A 46 5.64 1.74 -20.23
C MET A 46 5.63 0.21 -20.18
N ALA A 47 6.27 -0.44 -21.16
CA ALA A 47 6.38 -1.90 -21.17
C ALA A 47 7.18 -2.43 -19.97
N ALA A 48 8.28 -1.77 -19.63
CA ALA A 48 9.08 -2.10 -18.45
C ALA A 48 8.29 -1.89 -17.14
N SER A 49 7.54 -0.79 -17.03
CA SER A 49 6.69 -0.50 -15.87
C SER A 49 5.63 -1.58 -15.67
N LYS A 50 4.93 -1.99 -16.74
CA LYS A 50 3.93 -3.08 -16.64
C LYS A 50 4.54 -4.39 -16.15
N LYS A 51 5.73 -4.73 -16.65
CA LYS A 51 6.48 -5.91 -16.18
C LYS A 51 6.85 -5.79 -14.70
N ALA A 52 7.26 -4.61 -14.26
CA ALA A 52 7.59 -4.36 -12.85
C ALA A 52 6.36 -4.44 -11.94
N GLU A 53 5.22 -3.89 -12.36
CA GLU A 53 3.95 -3.99 -11.65
C GLU A 53 3.51 -5.45 -11.50
N ASP A 54 3.50 -6.23 -12.58
CA ASP A 54 3.11 -7.65 -12.56
C ASP A 54 4.03 -8.48 -11.65
N TYR A 55 5.34 -8.21 -11.71
CA TYR A 55 6.30 -8.82 -10.80
C TYR A 55 6.01 -8.46 -9.35
N PHE A 56 5.78 -7.19 -9.05
CA PHE A 56 5.55 -6.74 -7.69
C PHE A 56 4.25 -7.29 -7.10
N VAL A 57 3.17 -7.34 -7.89
CA VAL A 57 1.90 -7.97 -7.47
C VAL A 57 2.12 -9.45 -7.11
N GLY A 58 2.94 -10.17 -7.87
CA GLY A 58 3.31 -11.56 -7.57
C GLY A 58 4.22 -11.73 -6.34
N GLU A 59 5.00 -10.71 -6.00
CA GLU A 59 5.91 -10.73 -4.85
C GLU A 59 5.31 -10.17 -3.56
N ALA A 60 4.27 -9.34 -3.63
CA ALA A 60 3.71 -8.61 -2.48
C ALA A 60 3.39 -9.54 -1.30
N LYS A 61 2.67 -10.64 -1.55
CA LYS A 61 2.36 -11.63 -0.51
C LYS A 61 3.63 -12.26 0.10
N LYS A 62 4.64 -12.55 -0.72
CA LYS A 62 5.91 -13.12 -0.25
C LYS A 62 6.68 -12.13 0.63
N ILE A 63 6.54 -10.83 0.38
CA ILE A 63 7.15 -9.78 1.20
C ILE A 63 6.50 -9.76 2.59
N ASP A 64 5.17 -9.87 2.66
CA ASP A 64 4.44 -9.98 3.94
C ASP A 64 4.87 -11.22 4.73
N ASP A 65 4.93 -12.39 4.07
CA ASP A 65 5.36 -13.64 4.71
C ASP A 65 6.80 -13.52 5.24
N LYS A 66 7.72 -12.96 4.44
CA LYS A 66 9.11 -12.70 4.87
C LYS A 66 9.19 -11.73 6.05
N ALA A 67 8.28 -10.75 6.13
CA ALA A 67 8.21 -9.84 7.26
C ALA A 67 7.76 -10.57 8.52
N VAL A 68 6.63 -11.28 8.47
CA VAL A 68 6.12 -12.08 9.59
C VAL A 68 7.19 -13.04 10.12
N ASP A 69 7.88 -13.76 9.24
CA ASP A 69 8.94 -14.68 9.62
C ASP A 69 10.11 -14.02 10.33
N ALA A 70 10.57 -12.87 9.85
CA ALA A 70 11.69 -12.15 10.48
C ALA A 70 11.32 -11.69 11.90
N PHE A 71 10.11 -11.16 12.08
CA PHE A 71 9.63 -10.71 13.39
C PHE A 71 9.44 -11.89 14.35
N LYS A 72 8.84 -13.00 13.91
CA LYS A 72 8.73 -14.23 14.72
C LYS A 72 10.10 -14.76 15.15
N LYS A 73 11.06 -14.83 14.22
CA LYS A 73 12.44 -15.29 14.50
C LYS A 73 13.18 -14.40 15.50
N ALA A 74 12.85 -13.10 15.52
CA ALA A 74 13.38 -12.16 16.50
C ALA A 74 12.69 -12.23 17.88
N GLY A 75 11.75 -13.16 18.07
CA GLY A 75 10.99 -13.28 19.33
C GLY A 75 9.96 -12.18 19.54
N VAL A 76 9.62 -11.42 18.50
CA VAL A 76 8.57 -10.39 18.57
C VAL A 76 7.20 -11.05 18.62
N GLN A 77 6.31 -10.56 19.50
CA GLN A 77 4.93 -11.00 19.53
C GLN A 77 4.23 -10.59 18.22
N VAL A 78 3.84 -11.57 17.41
CA VAL A 78 3.09 -11.32 16.16
C VAL A 78 1.62 -11.65 16.37
N VAL A 79 0.76 -10.67 16.07
CA VAL A 79 -0.70 -10.80 16.11
C VAL A 79 -1.32 -10.35 14.79
N THR A 80 -2.58 -10.69 14.55
CA THR A 80 -3.37 -10.22 13.40
C THR A 80 -4.66 -9.59 13.89
N MET A 81 -5.28 -8.73 13.07
CA MET A 81 -6.60 -8.19 13.38
C MET A 81 -7.69 -9.16 12.99
N ASN A 82 -8.79 -9.13 13.75
CA ASN A 82 -10.04 -9.78 13.35
C ASN A 82 -10.96 -8.80 12.59
N ALA A 83 -12.02 -9.32 12.00
CA ALA A 83 -12.99 -8.53 11.23
C ALA A 83 -13.61 -7.37 12.03
N LYS A 84 -13.94 -7.60 13.31
CA LYS A 84 -14.53 -6.56 14.18
C LYS A 84 -13.58 -5.37 14.35
N GLN A 85 -12.30 -5.65 14.63
CA GLN A 85 -11.28 -4.61 14.77
C GLN A 85 -11.09 -3.84 13.46
N PHE A 86 -11.12 -4.54 12.32
CA PHE A 86 -11.08 -3.89 11.01
C PHE A 86 -12.28 -2.95 10.78
N ASP A 87 -13.48 -3.39 11.11
CA ASP A 87 -14.70 -2.59 10.97
C ASP A 87 -14.72 -1.35 11.89
N GLU A 88 -14.16 -1.48 13.10
CA GLU A 88 -13.97 -0.35 14.02
C GLU A 88 -13.05 0.72 13.41
N TRP A 89 -11.94 0.31 12.80
CA TRP A 89 -11.03 1.21 12.08
C TRP A 89 -11.66 1.82 10.83
N LEU A 90 -12.42 1.05 10.05
CA LEU A 90 -13.12 1.56 8.87
C LEU A 90 -14.17 2.60 9.25
N THR A 91 -14.91 2.36 10.34
CA THR A 91 -15.89 3.30 10.89
C THR A 91 -15.22 4.61 11.30
N LEU A 92 -14.09 4.51 12.00
CA LEU A 92 -13.30 5.69 12.38
C LEU A 92 -12.80 6.45 11.14
N ALA A 93 -12.29 5.75 10.12
CA ALA A 93 -11.80 6.36 8.88
C ALA A 93 -12.90 7.13 8.14
N LYS A 94 -14.11 6.57 8.07
CA LYS A 94 -15.29 7.23 7.47
C LYS A 94 -15.64 8.53 8.19
N ALA A 95 -15.63 8.51 9.53
CA ALA A 95 -15.94 9.69 10.34
C ALA A 95 -14.83 10.76 10.36
N THR A 96 -13.59 10.40 10.00
CA THR A 96 -12.41 11.27 10.12
C THR A 96 -11.69 11.48 8.80
N SER A 97 -10.78 10.57 8.43
CA SER A 97 -9.88 10.70 7.28
C SER A 97 -10.63 10.87 5.96
N TYR A 98 -11.74 10.15 5.76
CA TYR A 98 -12.54 10.22 4.53
C TYR A 98 -13.21 11.59 4.41
N LYS A 99 -13.92 12.02 5.46
CA LYS A 99 -14.52 13.37 5.51
C LYS A 99 -13.47 14.46 5.25
N LYS A 100 -12.32 14.38 5.91
CA LYS A 100 -11.21 15.33 5.70
C LYS A 100 -10.68 15.30 4.26
N PHE A 101 -10.62 14.13 3.63
CA PHE A 101 -10.18 13.98 2.25
C PHE A 101 -11.19 14.61 1.28
N GLU A 102 -12.48 14.33 1.45
CA GLU A 102 -13.54 14.92 0.62
C GLU A 102 -13.53 16.46 0.69
N GLU A 103 -13.33 17.02 1.89
CA GLU A 103 -13.35 18.47 2.12
C GLU A 103 -12.08 19.18 1.64
N LYS A 104 -10.90 18.55 1.77
CA LYS A 104 -9.61 19.23 1.57
C LYS A 104 -8.93 18.93 0.24
N VAL A 105 -9.30 17.84 -0.43
CA VAL A 105 -8.72 17.48 -1.72
C VAL A 105 -9.66 17.94 -2.83
N PRO A 106 -9.19 18.74 -3.80
CA PRO A 106 -9.99 19.08 -4.98
C PRO A 106 -10.47 17.80 -5.69
N GLY A 107 -11.79 17.66 -5.84
CA GLY A 107 -12.39 16.43 -6.37
C GLY A 107 -12.34 15.22 -5.42
N GLY A 108 -11.99 15.44 -4.15
CA GLY A 108 -11.79 14.39 -3.14
C GLY A 108 -13.01 13.49 -2.96
N LYS A 109 -14.22 14.07 -2.98
CA LYS A 109 -15.46 13.29 -2.95
C LYS A 109 -15.59 12.32 -4.12
N GLU A 110 -15.41 12.81 -5.35
CA GLU A 110 -15.53 11.97 -6.55
C GLU A 110 -14.46 10.86 -6.57
N LEU A 111 -13.23 11.19 -6.16
CA LEU A 111 -12.14 10.21 -6.05
C LEU A 111 -12.44 9.14 -5.00
N LEU A 112 -12.98 9.54 -3.83
CA LEU A 112 -13.35 8.61 -2.77
C LEU A 112 -14.50 7.71 -3.21
N ASP A 113 -15.54 8.28 -3.81
CA ASP A 113 -16.70 7.52 -4.31
C ASP A 113 -16.25 6.48 -5.36
N LYS A 114 -15.33 6.85 -6.27
CA LYS A 114 -14.72 5.92 -7.24
C LYS A 114 -13.92 4.82 -6.56
N ALA A 115 -13.10 5.15 -5.56
CA ALA A 115 -12.31 4.15 -4.83
C ALA A 115 -13.20 3.15 -4.08
N LEU A 116 -14.29 3.61 -3.46
CA LEU A 116 -15.23 2.78 -2.71
C LEU A 116 -16.14 1.92 -3.62
N ALA A 117 -16.26 2.25 -4.90
CA ALA A 117 -17.03 1.45 -5.85
C ALA A 117 -16.27 0.21 -6.35
N VAL A 118 -14.95 0.16 -6.19
CA VAL A 118 -14.13 -1.01 -6.51
C VAL A 118 -14.29 -2.05 -5.39
N LYS A 119 -14.70 -3.27 -5.75
CA LYS A 119 -14.90 -4.40 -4.83
C LYS A 119 -13.77 -5.41 -4.95
#